data_AF-A0A9D6N0L1-F1
#
_entry.id   AF-A0A9D6N0L1-F1
#
_cell.length_a   1.000
_cell.length_b   1.000
_cell.length_c   1.000
_cell.angle_alpha   90.00
_cell.angle_beta   90.00
_cell.angle_gamma   90.00
#
_symmetry.space_group_name_H-M   'P 1'
#
loop_
_entity.id
_entity.type
_entity.pdbx_description
1 polymer ?
#
loop_
_entity_poly.entity_id
_entity_poly.type
_entity_poly.pdbx_seq_one_letter_code
_entity_poly.pdbx_strand_id
1 'polypeptide(L)'
;MNTKTPECWSSDPNAHGVKIELSAERSLLLPFDQFAFAELKTEGKQQHLRLVFATHEVSIRGNALRRIETTMQRMELSFLAALSGSERKLIAEGQPVIVEIVVTETKDVEKPAQKDQE
;
A
#
# COMPACT_ATOMS: atom_id res chain seq x y z
N MET A 1 -22.92 -6.20 17.59
CA MET A 1 -21.83 -7.05 17.07
C MET A 1 -21.63 -6.66 15.61
N ASN A 2 -20.56 -5.92 15.28
CA ASN A 2 -20.35 -5.36 13.95
C ASN A 2 -19.87 -6.46 12.98
N THR A 3 -20.77 -6.95 12.14
CA THR A 3 -20.47 -7.79 10.97
C THR A 3 -19.99 -6.92 9.80
N LYS A 4 -19.01 -6.05 10.01
CA LYS A 4 -18.35 -5.38 8.89
C LYS A 4 -17.23 -6.31 8.43
N THR A 5 -17.42 -6.87 7.25
CA THR A 5 -16.35 -7.52 6.48
C THR A 5 -15.13 -6.61 6.58
N PRO A 6 -13.96 -7.14 6.93
CA PRO A 6 -12.80 -6.29 7.13
C PRO A 6 -12.41 -5.68 5.78
N GLU A 7 -12.64 -4.38 5.68
CA GLU A 7 -12.37 -3.59 4.48
C GLU A 7 -10.86 -3.39 4.40
N CYS A 8 -10.20 -4.23 3.62
CA CYS A 8 -8.75 -4.19 3.42
C CYS A 8 -8.27 -2.95 2.65
N TRP A 9 -9.18 -2.21 2.01
CA TRP A 9 -8.90 -0.90 1.42
C TRP A 9 -10.21 -0.11 1.30
N SER A 10 -10.07 1.21 1.15
CA SER A 10 -11.21 2.11 0.89
C SER A 10 -10.79 3.20 -0.08
N SER A 11 -11.78 3.74 -0.80
CA SER A 11 -11.58 4.84 -1.74
C SER A 11 -12.40 6.08 -1.36
N ASP A 12 -11.79 7.26 -1.40
CA ASP A 12 -12.40 8.57 -1.16
C ASP A 12 -11.87 9.54 -2.22
N PRO A 13 -12.75 10.15 -3.02
CA PRO A 13 -12.35 11.09 -4.07
C PRO A 13 -11.75 12.40 -3.55
N ASN A 14 -11.89 12.69 -2.25
CA ASN A 14 -11.28 13.85 -1.58
C ASN A 14 -10.06 13.44 -0.73
N ALA A 15 -9.56 12.21 -0.88
CA ALA A 15 -8.33 11.80 -0.22
C ALA A 15 -7.14 12.61 -0.75
N HIS A 16 -6.34 13.15 0.16
CA HIS A 16 -5.06 13.80 -0.17
C HIS A 16 -3.86 12.89 0.10
N GLY A 17 -4.12 11.67 0.57
CA GLY A 17 -3.11 10.66 0.85
C GLY A 17 -3.74 9.34 1.25
N VAL A 18 -2.90 8.31 1.27
CA VAL A 18 -3.28 6.96 1.64
C VAL A 18 -2.87 6.66 3.07
N LYS A 19 -3.82 6.21 3.89
CA LYS A 19 -3.55 5.68 5.23
C LYS A 19 -3.31 4.18 5.15
N ILE A 20 -2.11 3.75 5.53
CA ILE A 20 -1.66 2.36 5.50
C ILE A 20 -1.58 1.85 6.94
N GLU A 21 -2.43 0.90 7.28
CA GLU A 21 -2.42 0.23 8.57
C GLU A 21 -1.55 -1.02 8.51
N LEU A 22 -0.46 -1.00 9.29
CA LEU A 22 0.50 -2.10 9.39
C LEU A 22 0.15 -3.04 10.55
N SER A 23 -0.40 -2.49 11.63
CA SER A 23 -0.79 -3.21 12.85
C SER A 23 -1.82 -2.39 13.62
N ALA A 24 -2.50 -2.99 14.61
CA ALA A 24 -3.49 -2.30 15.44
C ALA A 24 -2.97 -1.03 16.13
N GLU A 25 -1.66 -0.94 16.36
CA GLU A 25 -0.98 0.18 17.01
C GLU A 25 -0.11 1.01 16.05
N ARG A 26 -0.01 0.60 14.78
CA ARG A 26 0.88 1.26 13.80
C ARG A 26 0.16 1.51 12.48
N SER A 27 0.00 2.79 12.15
CA SER A 27 -0.45 3.25 10.84
C SER A 27 0.47 4.34 10.30
N LEU A 28 0.55 4.44 8.98
CA LEU A 28 1.32 5.43 8.25
C LEU A 28 0.35 6.21 7.34
N LEU A 29 0.59 7.50 7.18
CA LEU A 29 -0.18 8.34 6.25
C LEU A 29 0.79 8.88 5.22
N LEU A 30 0.62 8.48 3.96
CA LEU A 30 1.48 8.89 2.85
C LEU A 30 0.71 9.82 1.90
N PRO A 31 1.15 11.07 1.71
CA PRO A 31 0.48 12.00 0.82
C PRO A 31 0.68 11.61 -0.65
N PHE A 32 -0.34 11.84 -1.49
CA PHE A 32 -0.24 11.53 -2.92
C PHE A 32 0.74 12.41 -3.68
N ASP A 33 1.03 13.61 -3.18
CA ASP A 33 2.03 14.52 -3.78
C ASP A 33 3.45 13.92 -3.77
N GLN A 34 3.73 13.01 -2.84
CA GLN A 34 5.01 12.29 -2.76
C GLN A 34 5.02 10.99 -3.55
N PHE A 35 3.93 10.63 -4.23
CA PHE A 35 3.84 9.38 -4.97
C PHE A 35 4.73 9.45 -6.22
N ALA A 36 5.65 8.50 -6.34
CA ALA A 36 6.55 8.41 -7.49
C ALA A 36 5.96 7.50 -8.57
N PHE A 37 5.68 6.23 -8.23
CA PHE A 37 5.09 5.27 -9.16
C PHE A 37 4.50 4.05 -8.45
N ALA A 38 3.64 3.32 -9.17
CA ALA A 38 3.14 2.02 -8.77
C ALA A 38 3.62 0.95 -9.77
N GLU A 39 4.00 -0.22 -9.25
CA GLU A 39 4.34 -1.40 -10.04
C GLU A 39 3.49 -2.58 -9.59
N LEU A 40 2.65 -3.12 -10.49
CA LEU A 40 1.88 -4.33 -10.26
C LEU A 40 2.54 -5.51 -10.98
N LYS A 41 3.06 -6.47 -10.21
CA LYS A 41 3.57 -7.76 -10.70
C LYS A 41 2.57 -8.86 -10.37
N THR A 42 2.30 -9.74 -11.32
CA THR A 42 1.48 -10.93 -11.09
C THR A 42 2.36 -12.16 -11.26
N GLU A 43 2.66 -12.84 -10.15
CA GLU A 43 3.43 -14.09 -10.13
C GLU A 43 2.50 -15.25 -9.79
N GLY A 44 2.06 -15.96 -10.84
CA GLY A 44 1.18 -17.11 -10.71
C GLY A 44 -0.17 -16.76 -10.09
N LYS A 45 -0.41 -17.23 -8.86
CA LYS A 45 -1.66 -16.99 -8.10
C LYS A 45 -1.59 -15.81 -7.14
N GLN A 46 -0.42 -15.18 -6.99
CA GLN A 46 -0.24 -14.02 -6.13
C GLN A 46 0.09 -12.77 -6.95
N GLN A 47 -0.47 -11.65 -6.53
CA GLN A 47 -0.14 -10.34 -7.05
C GLN A 47 0.68 -9.58 -6.02
N HIS A 48 1.60 -8.78 -6.54
CA HIS A 48 2.47 -7.92 -5.77
C HIS A 48 2.32 -6.51 -6.32
N LEU A 49 1.80 -5.60 -5.50
CA LEU A 49 1.68 -4.19 -5.82
C LEU A 49 2.71 -3.41 -4.99
N ARG A 50 3.62 -2.74 -5.67
CA ARG A 50 4.63 -1.89 -5.07
C ARG A 50 4.24 -0.44 -5.31
N LEU A 51 4.05 0.33 -4.24
CA LEU A 51 3.81 1.77 -4.30
C LEU A 51 5.06 2.46 -3.77
N VAL A 52 5.70 3.27 -4.61
CA VAL A 52 6.90 4.01 -4.23
C VAL A 52 6.50 5.45 -4.00
N PHE A 53 6.76 5.94 -2.79
CA PHE A 53 6.68 7.34 -2.40
C PHE A 53 8.08 7.88 -2.16
N ALA A 54 8.23 9.20 -2.14
CA ALA A 54 9.51 9.88 -1.96
C ALA A 54 10.26 9.44 -0.69
N THR A 55 9.52 9.14 0.38
CA THR A 55 10.08 8.79 1.70
C THR A 55 9.89 7.32 2.08
N HIS A 56 8.94 6.63 1.43
CA HIS A 56 8.53 5.29 1.82
C HIS A 56 8.18 4.46 0.60
N GLU A 57 8.57 3.21 0.64
CA GLU A 57 8.15 2.21 -0.32
C GLU A 57 7.22 1.21 0.36
N VAL A 58 6.05 1.00 -0.23
CA VAL A 58 5.00 0.12 0.27
C VAL A 58 4.88 -1.08 -0.67
N SER A 59 5.22 -2.25 -0.18
CA SER A 59 5.08 -3.52 -0.89
C SER A 59 3.87 -4.28 -0.36
N ILE A 60 2.89 -4.50 -1.23
CA ILE A 60 1.60 -5.11 -0.91
C ILE A 60 1.51 -6.44 -1.64
N ARG A 61 1.30 -7.53 -0.90
CA ARG A 61 1.10 -8.87 -1.46
C ARG A 61 -0.34 -9.29 -1.26
N GLY A 62 -0.93 -9.89 -2.28
CA GLY A 62 -2.36 -10.18 -2.24
C GLY A 62 -2.93 -10.81 -3.50
N ASN A 63 -4.25 -10.73 -3.62
CA ASN A 63 -5.00 -11.13 -4.80
C ASN A 63 -5.93 -9.99 -5.25
N ALA A 64 -6.24 -9.94 -6.54
CA ALA A 64 -7.03 -8.87 -7.19
C ALA A 64 -6.55 -7.44 -6.86
N LEU A 65 -5.23 -7.24 -6.70
CA LEU A 65 -4.60 -5.95 -6.38
C LEU A 65 -4.73 -4.91 -7.50
N ARG A 66 -5.10 -5.34 -8.72
CA ARG A 66 -5.35 -4.44 -9.86
C ARG A 66 -6.38 -3.36 -9.54
N ARG A 67 -7.40 -3.66 -8.74
CA ARG A 67 -8.40 -2.65 -8.32
C ARG A 67 -7.77 -1.55 -7.48
N ILE A 68 -6.92 -1.92 -6.52
CA ILE A 68 -6.20 -0.97 -5.65
C ILE A 68 -5.28 -0.09 -6.50
N GLU A 69 -4.56 -0.69 -7.44
CA GLU A 69 -3.72 0.04 -8.40
C GLU A 69 -4.53 1.05 -9.24
N THR A 70 -5.70 0.65 -9.75
CA THR A 70 -6.59 1.55 -10.51
C THR A 70 -7.14 2.69 -9.64
N THR A 71 -7.48 2.41 -8.37
CA THR A 71 -7.91 3.45 -7.42
C THR A 71 -6.77 4.41 -7.07
N MET A 72 -5.54 3.89 -6.94
CA MET A 72 -4.34 4.69 -6.74
C MET A 72 -4.04 5.57 -7.97
N GLN A 73 -4.23 5.05 -9.18
CA GLN A 73 -4.10 5.81 -10.43
C GLN A 73 -5.03 7.03 -10.46
N ARG A 74 -6.21 6.91 -9.86
CA ARG A 74 -7.17 8.02 -9.73
C ARG A 74 -6.89 8.93 -8.53
N MET A 75 -5.90 8.59 -7.70
CA MET A 75 -5.60 9.24 -6.42
C MET A 75 -6.80 9.25 -5.47
N GLU A 76 -7.60 8.18 -5.50
CA GLU A 76 -8.77 8.03 -4.65
C GLU A 76 -8.53 7.04 -3.51
N LEU A 77 -7.30 6.53 -3.34
CA LEU A 77 -7.01 5.45 -2.39
C LEU A 77 -6.76 5.98 -0.97
N SER A 78 -7.79 5.99 -0.13
CA SER A 78 -7.71 6.63 1.20
C SER A 78 -7.18 5.72 2.29
N PHE A 79 -7.41 4.41 2.16
CA PHE A 79 -7.08 3.46 3.20
C PHE A 79 -6.60 2.12 2.63
N LEU A 80 -5.62 1.52 3.31
CA LEU A 80 -5.06 0.21 3.03
C LEU A 80 -4.74 -0.49 4.36
N ALA A 81 -5.13 -1.75 4.49
CA ALA A 81 -4.81 -2.58 5.65
C ALA A 81 -4.54 -4.03 5.23
N ALA A 82 -3.62 -4.68 5.96
CA ALA A 82 -3.37 -6.11 5.79
C ALA A 82 -4.43 -6.92 6.55
N LEU A 83 -5.01 -7.92 5.89
CA LEU A 83 -5.96 -8.82 6.56
C LEU A 83 -5.23 -9.89 7.35
N SER A 84 -5.65 -10.04 8.61
CA SER A 84 -5.20 -11.13 9.46
C SER A 84 -5.71 -12.49 8.93
N GLY A 85 -5.00 -13.57 9.22
CA GLY A 85 -5.31 -14.90 8.66
C GLY A 85 -6.74 -15.40 8.95
N SER A 86 -7.35 -14.93 10.03
CA SER A 86 -8.74 -15.20 10.43
C SER A 86 -9.75 -14.54 9.49
N GLU A 87 -9.44 -13.32 9.04
CA GLU A 87 -10.29 -12.49 8.18
C GLU A 87 -10.27 -12.99 6.73
N ARG A 88 -9.14 -13.56 6.29
CA ARG A 88 -9.02 -14.19 4.95
C ARG A 88 -10.00 -15.35 4.74
N LYS A 89 -10.40 -16.04 5.81
CA LYS A 89 -11.39 -17.14 5.74
C LYS A 89 -12.83 -16.63 5.51
N LEU A 90 -13.08 -15.35 5.76
CA LEU A 90 -14.39 -14.71 5.63
C LEU A 90 -14.57 -14.00 4.28
N ILE A 91 -13.51 -13.92 3.46
CA ILE A 91 -13.54 -13.22 2.18
C ILE A 91 -14.02 -14.17 1.07
N ALA A 92 -15.02 -13.75 0.31
CA ALA A 92 -15.56 -14.51 -0.81
C ALA A 92 -14.56 -14.56 -1.99
N GLU A 93 -14.58 -15.65 -2.76
CA GLU A 93 -13.78 -15.79 -3.99
C GLU A 93 -14.02 -14.60 -4.93
N GLY A 94 -12.93 -13.93 -5.33
CA GLY A 94 -12.96 -12.78 -6.25
C GLY A 94 -12.87 -11.40 -5.60
N GLN A 95 -12.89 -11.30 -4.26
CA GLN A 95 -12.61 -10.03 -3.59
C GLN A 95 -11.09 -9.74 -3.49
N PRO A 96 -10.68 -8.46 -3.54
CA PRO A 96 -9.31 -8.08 -3.28
C PRO A 96 -8.91 -8.47 -1.85
N VAL A 97 -7.80 -9.18 -1.72
CA VAL A 97 -7.26 -9.64 -0.45
C VAL A 97 -5.84 -9.14 -0.34
N ILE A 98 -5.55 -8.40 0.73
CA ILE A 98 -4.19 -8.02 1.08
C ILE A 98 -3.69 -8.99 2.15
N VAL A 99 -2.71 -9.79 1.78
CA VAL A 99 -2.05 -10.78 2.62
C VAL A 99 -1.05 -10.10 3.53
N GLU A 100 -0.22 -9.23 2.97
CA GLU A 100 0.92 -8.66 3.67
C GLU A 100 1.21 -7.27 3.12
N ILE A 101 1.52 -6.34 4.02
CA ILE A 101 2.00 -5.00 3.67
C ILE A 101 3.35 -4.83 4.36
N VAL A 102 4.38 -4.57 3.57
CA VAL A 102 5.72 -4.24 4.05
C VAL A 102 5.99 -2.80 3.67
N VAL A 103 6.35 -1.97 4.64
CA VAL A 103 6.78 -0.60 4.37
C VAL A 103 8.25 -0.46 4.69
N THR A 104 9.00 0.00 3.70
CA THR A 104 10.43 0.28 3.78
C THR A 104 10.61 1.77 3.67
N GLU A 105 11.16 2.41 4.69
CA GLU A 105 11.59 3.81 4.59
C GLU A 105 12.76 3.89 3.61
N THR A 106 12.59 4.68 2.54
CA THR A 106 13.71 5.03 1.68
C THR A 106 14.52 6.04 2.46
N LYS A 107 15.55 5.57 3.16
CA LYS A 107 16.59 6.47 3.67
C LYS A 107 17.06 7.28 2.49
N ASP A 108 16.94 8.60 2.62
CA ASP A 108 17.57 9.58 1.75
C ASP A 108 18.91 8.99 1.31
N VAL A 109 19.13 8.86 0.01
CA VAL A 109 20.51 8.74 -0.48
C VAL A 109 21.14 10.04 -0.01
N GLU A 110 21.81 9.97 1.14
CA GLU A 110 22.75 10.98 1.57
C GLU A 110 23.61 11.24 0.34
N LYS A 111 23.46 12.45 -0.23
CA LYS A 111 24.39 12.99 -1.23
C LYS A 111 25.79 12.59 -0.77
N PRO A 112 26.60 11.89 -1.58
CA PRO A 112 27.99 11.72 -1.22
C PRO A 112 28.57 13.12 -1.04
N ALA A 113 29.03 13.37 0.18
CA ALA A 113 29.65 14.59 0.60
C ALA A 113 30.74 14.99 -0.40
N GLN A 114 30.68 16.26 -0.77
CA GLN A 114 31.76 17.04 -1.36
C GLN A 114 33.15 16.60 -0.85
N LYS A 115 33.96 16.09 -1.77
CA LYS A 115 35.43 16.29 -1.80
C LYS A 115 35.64 17.15 -3.04
N ASP A 116 35.82 18.47 -2.95
CA ASP A 116 37.05 19.15 -2.50
C ASP A 116 38.32 18.43 -2.99
N GLN A 117 38.83 18.93 -4.13
CA GLN A 117 40.17 18.80 -4.74
C GLN A 117 40.00 19.09 -6.24
N GLU A 118 40.72 19.99 -6.91
CA GLU A 118 41.91 20.79 -6.61
C GLU A 118 42.00 21.90 -7.69
#